data_AF-M2QEG2-F1
#
_entry.id   AF-M2QEG2-F1
#
_cell.length_a   1.000
_cell.length_b   1.000
_cell.length_c   1.000
_cell.angle_alpha   90.00
_cell.angle_beta   90.00
_cell.angle_gamma   90.00
#
_symmetry.space_group_name_H-M   'P 1'
#
loop_
_entity.id
_entity.type
_entity.pdbx_description
1 polymer ?
#
loop_
_entity_poly.entity_id
_entity_poly.type
_entity_poly.pdbx_seq_one_letter_code
_entity_poly.pdbx_strand_id
1 'polypeptide(L)'
;LREGLRLVVKTRLRYDYQTREERVEPVLSSNRAIADAPRSGAGSAHSLVQEIVHQRLAQEHSASITKQSLQARFAQRRAALTEKVHRLRDEYMTLHKRWREHCAKLDEVAKASALEEAAATAGRTTRRSTALGDAVRSDLEMEQIIASLGNEELTDANHLSARNAATIPDMISVTNGSVDYLYDDTNNIVDDPINFYAPNTGLDDWTEEERQIFLEQFVIHPKQFGII
;
A
#
# COMPACT_ATOMS: atom_id res chain seq x y z
N LEU A 1 -14.78 -9.33 -5.68
CA LEU A 1 -13.38 -9.35 -6.20
C LEU A 1 -13.17 -10.37 -7.33
N ARG A 2 -13.50 -11.67 -7.12
CA ARG A 2 -13.34 -12.72 -8.15
C ARG A 2 -14.11 -12.47 -9.45
N GLU A 3 -15.34 -11.95 -9.36
CA GLU A 3 -16.16 -11.69 -10.55
C GLU A 3 -15.68 -10.50 -11.39
N GLY A 4 -15.23 -9.42 -10.74
CA GLY A 4 -14.66 -8.27 -11.42
C GLY A 4 -13.37 -8.62 -12.17
N LEU A 5 -12.50 -9.42 -11.55
CA LEU A 5 -11.31 -9.98 -12.21
C LEU A 5 -11.69 -10.88 -13.40
N ARG A 6 -12.68 -11.75 -13.24
CA ARG A 6 -13.16 -12.63 -14.31
C ARG A 6 -13.76 -11.84 -15.48
N LEU A 7 -14.46 -10.74 -15.21
CA LEU A 7 -15.00 -9.86 -16.22
C LEU A 7 -13.88 -9.14 -16.99
N VAL A 8 -12.89 -8.58 -16.27
CA VAL A 8 -11.71 -7.92 -16.87
C VAL A 8 -10.88 -8.89 -17.69
N VAL A 9 -10.67 -10.12 -17.21
CA VAL A 9 -9.94 -11.16 -17.95
C VAL A 9 -10.73 -11.60 -19.19
N LYS A 10 -12.06 -11.76 -19.09
CA LYS A 10 -12.92 -12.08 -20.25
C LYS A 10 -12.97 -10.94 -21.27
N THR A 11 -12.98 -9.68 -20.83
CA THR A 11 -12.94 -8.54 -21.76
C THR A 11 -11.57 -8.42 -22.39
N ARG A 12 -10.46 -8.60 -21.65
CA ARG A 12 -9.11 -8.64 -22.23
C ARG A 12 -8.96 -9.74 -23.26
N LEU A 13 -9.37 -10.97 -22.92
CA LEU A 13 -9.35 -12.11 -23.84
C LEU A 13 -10.15 -11.82 -25.11
N ARG A 14 -11.30 -11.15 -25.02
CA ARG A 14 -12.10 -10.77 -26.19
C ARG A 14 -11.40 -9.83 -27.18
N TYR A 15 -10.41 -9.06 -26.72
CA TYR A 15 -9.65 -8.09 -27.54
C TYR A 15 -8.20 -8.54 -27.82
N ASP A 16 -7.74 -9.66 -27.25
CA ASP A 16 -6.37 -10.17 -27.38
C ASP A 16 -6.17 -11.13 -28.58
N TYR A 17 -7.18 -11.32 -29.43
CA TYR A 17 -7.06 -12.19 -30.60
C TYR A 17 -6.44 -11.51 -31.82
N GLN A 18 -5.98 -10.27 -31.70
CA GLN A 18 -5.44 -9.58 -32.85
C GLN A 18 -4.09 -10.22 -33.21
N THR A 19 -4.06 -10.96 -34.32
CA THR A 19 -2.84 -11.64 -34.75
C THR A 19 -1.75 -10.63 -35.05
N ARG A 20 -0.49 -11.06 -35.05
CA ARG A 20 0.63 -10.18 -35.41
C ARG A 20 0.41 -9.55 -36.78
N GLU A 21 -0.17 -10.29 -37.72
CA GLU A 21 -0.49 -9.79 -39.06
C GLU A 21 -1.54 -8.67 -39.00
N GLU A 22 -2.64 -8.85 -38.28
CA GLU A 22 -3.70 -7.84 -38.15
C GLU A 22 -3.24 -6.53 -37.49
N ARG A 23 -2.18 -6.58 -36.69
CA ARG A 23 -1.53 -5.38 -36.11
C ARG A 23 -0.57 -4.70 -37.09
N VAL A 24 0.09 -5.48 -37.94
CA VAL A 24 1.20 -5.03 -38.79
C VAL A 24 0.70 -4.59 -40.17
N GLU A 25 -0.30 -5.25 -40.73
CA GLU A 25 -0.86 -4.95 -42.06
C GLU A 25 -1.41 -3.51 -42.19
N PRO A 26 -2.13 -2.93 -41.19
CA PRO A 26 -2.59 -1.54 -41.28
C PRO A 26 -1.43 -0.53 -41.31
N VAL A 27 -0.34 -0.84 -40.60
CA VAL A 27 0.86 -0.01 -40.56
C VAL A 27 1.64 -0.13 -41.87
N LEU A 28 1.79 -1.34 -42.40
CA LEU A 28 2.45 -1.59 -43.69
C LEU A 28 1.69 -0.96 -44.86
N SER A 29 0.35 -1.06 -44.88
CA SER A 29 -0.49 -0.44 -45.90
C SER A 29 -0.44 1.09 -45.85
N SER A 30 -0.47 1.70 -44.65
CA SER A 30 -0.22 3.15 -44.49
C SER A 30 1.18 3.55 -44.96
N ASN A 31 2.22 2.82 -44.57
CA ASN A 31 3.59 3.11 -44.97
C ASN A 31 3.78 3.00 -46.48
N ARG A 32 3.15 2.00 -47.11
CA ARG A 32 3.15 1.84 -48.56
C ARG A 32 2.44 2.99 -49.25
N ALA A 33 1.29 3.43 -48.73
CA ALA A 33 0.56 4.59 -49.25
C ALA A 33 1.36 5.90 -49.14
N ILE A 34 2.14 6.08 -48.07
CA ILE A 34 3.06 7.22 -47.91
C ILE A 34 4.24 7.14 -48.89
N ALA A 35 4.78 5.93 -49.10
CA ALA A 35 5.92 5.71 -49.99
C ALA A 35 5.55 5.85 -51.49
N ASP A 36 4.36 5.38 -51.87
CA ASP A 36 3.81 5.45 -53.23
C ASP A 36 3.14 6.81 -53.51
N ALA A 37 3.08 7.72 -52.54
CA ALA A 37 2.59 9.07 -52.75
C ALA A 37 3.42 9.72 -53.88
N PRO A 38 2.78 10.16 -54.98
CA PRO A 38 3.51 10.68 -56.13
C PRO A 38 4.35 11.87 -55.67
N ARG A 39 5.67 11.76 -55.77
CA ARG A 39 6.58 12.89 -55.59
C ARG A 39 6.14 13.94 -56.62
N SER A 40 5.62 15.06 -56.14
CA SER A 40 5.15 16.18 -56.97
C SER A 40 6.18 16.44 -58.07
N GLY A 41 5.78 16.19 -59.32
CA GLY A 41 6.68 16.15 -60.47
C GLY A 41 7.27 17.53 -60.76
N ALA A 42 8.55 17.55 -61.11
CA ALA A 42 9.26 18.59 -61.87
C ALA A 42 8.82 20.06 -61.65
N GLY A 43 8.58 20.46 -60.40
CA GLY A 43 8.48 21.87 -60.03
C GLY A 43 9.86 22.51 -59.97
N SER A 44 9.98 23.77 -60.40
CA SER A 44 11.17 24.59 -60.11
C SER A 44 11.52 24.50 -58.62
N ALA A 45 12.81 24.52 -58.27
CA ALA A 45 13.28 24.46 -56.89
C ALA A 45 12.55 25.47 -55.97
N HIS A 46 12.18 26.63 -56.49
CA HIS A 46 11.41 27.65 -55.77
C HIS A 46 9.99 27.17 -55.38
N SER A 47 9.31 26.45 -56.26
CA SER A 47 7.97 25.89 -55.99
C SER A 47 8.02 24.85 -54.88
N LEU A 48 9.06 24.01 -54.87
CA LEU A 48 9.26 23.00 -53.84
C LEU A 48 9.55 23.64 -52.47
N VAL A 49 10.36 24.71 -52.45
CA VAL A 49 10.63 25.49 -51.24
C VAL A 49 9.35 26.12 -50.69
N GLN A 50 8.50 26.69 -51.55
CA GLN A 50 7.21 27.24 -51.13
C GLN A 50 6.28 26.16 -50.55
N GLU A 51 6.17 25.01 -51.21
CA GLU A 51 5.36 23.88 -50.73
C GLU A 51 5.82 23.38 -49.36
N ILE A 52 7.13 23.18 -49.16
CA ILE A 52 7.70 22.74 -47.89
C ILE A 52 7.44 23.76 -46.77
N VAL A 53 7.58 25.06 -47.07
CA VAL A 53 7.31 26.13 -46.10
C VAL A 53 5.83 26.15 -45.72
N HIS A 54 4.92 26.06 -46.69
CA HIS A 54 3.48 25.99 -46.42
C HIS A 54 3.10 24.73 -45.63
N GLN A 55 3.70 23.59 -45.94
CA GLN A 55 3.48 22.35 -45.23
C GLN A 55 4.00 22.41 -43.78
N ARG A 56 5.15 23.05 -43.55
CA ARG A 56 5.67 23.33 -42.19
C ARG A 56 4.72 24.21 -41.40
N LEU A 57 4.27 25.33 -41.98
CA LEU A 57 3.34 26.24 -41.32
C LEU A 57 2.00 25.55 -41.00
N ALA A 58 1.50 24.71 -41.92
CA ALA A 58 0.31 23.91 -41.69
C ALA A 58 0.52 22.86 -40.58
N GLN A 59 1.68 22.21 -40.55
CA GLN A 59 2.05 21.28 -39.48
C GLN A 59 2.15 22.00 -38.13
N GLU A 60 2.83 23.14 -38.05
CA GLU A 60 2.93 23.96 -36.84
C GLU A 60 1.57 24.44 -36.35
N HIS A 61 0.70 24.87 -37.26
CA HIS A 61 -0.68 25.25 -36.93
C HIS A 61 -1.49 24.06 -36.40
N SER A 62 -1.39 22.89 -37.04
CA SER A 62 -2.06 21.67 -36.58
C SER A 62 -1.52 21.17 -35.23
N ALA A 63 -0.22 21.27 -35.00
CA ALA A 63 0.45 20.95 -33.74
C ALA A 63 0.01 21.93 -32.64
N SER A 64 -0.16 23.21 -32.97
CA SER A 64 -0.66 24.23 -32.05
C SER A 64 -2.10 23.94 -31.63
N ILE A 65 -3.00 23.63 -32.57
CA ILE A 65 -4.40 23.29 -32.28
C ILE A 65 -4.49 22.02 -31.41
N THR A 66 -3.74 20.97 -31.77
CA THR A 66 -3.72 19.73 -30.98
C THR A 66 -3.16 19.95 -29.58
N LYS A 67 -2.08 20.73 -29.43
CA LYS A 67 -1.53 21.12 -28.12
C LYS A 67 -2.56 21.87 -27.28
N GLN A 68 -3.27 22.85 -27.83
CA GLN A 68 -4.29 23.61 -27.12
C GLN A 68 -5.46 22.71 -26.68
N SER A 69 -5.93 21.82 -27.57
CA SER A 69 -6.97 20.84 -27.25
C SER A 69 -6.56 19.92 -26.10
N LEU A 70 -5.33 19.40 -26.12
CA LEU A 70 -4.79 18.57 -25.05
C LEU A 70 -4.67 19.33 -23.73
N GLN A 71 -4.18 20.57 -23.75
CA GLN A 71 -4.11 21.43 -22.57
C GLN A 71 -5.48 21.66 -21.95
N ALA A 72 -6.50 21.95 -22.77
CA ALA A 72 -7.88 22.09 -22.30
C ALA A 72 -8.41 20.80 -21.66
N ARG A 73 -8.17 19.64 -22.28
CA ARG A 73 -8.58 18.34 -21.70
C ARG A 73 -7.85 18.01 -20.40
N PHE A 74 -6.56 18.33 -20.28
CA PHE A 74 -5.82 18.14 -19.05
C PHE A 74 -6.31 19.08 -17.94
N ALA A 75 -6.60 20.33 -18.27
CA ALA A 75 -7.18 21.28 -17.32
C ALA A 75 -8.56 20.79 -16.83
N GLN A 76 -9.43 20.35 -17.74
CA GLN A 76 -10.74 19.78 -17.41
C GLN A 76 -10.60 18.54 -16.50
N ARG A 77 -9.68 17.63 -16.83
CA ARG A 77 -9.43 16.44 -16.00
C ARG A 77 -8.92 16.81 -14.61
N ARG A 78 -8.01 17.77 -14.51
CA ARG A 78 -7.50 18.26 -13.23
C ARG A 78 -8.63 18.85 -12.39
N ALA A 79 -9.49 19.69 -12.98
CA ALA A 79 -10.64 20.27 -12.29
C ALA A 79 -11.63 19.19 -11.78
N ALA A 80 -11.97 18.22 -12.63
CA ALA A 80 -12.86 17.12 -12.25
C ALA A 80 -12.26 16.24 -11.14
N LEU A 81 -10.94 16.02 -11.16
CA LEU A 81 -10.24 15.30 -10.09
C LEU A 81 -10.26 16.09 -8.79
N THR A 82 -9.99 17.39 -8.81
CA THR A 82 -10.02 18.23 -7.60
C THR A 82 -11.41 18.28 -6.99
N GLU A 83 -12.46 18.39 -7.80
CA GLU A 83 -13.85 18.37 -7.35
C GLU A 83 -14.21 17.00 -6.74
N LYS A 84 -13.84 15.91 -7.41
CA LYS A 84 -14.06 14.56 -6.88
C LYS A 84 -13.35 14.35 -5.54
N VAL A 85 -12.11 14.79 -5.41
CA VAL A 85 -11.34 14.68 -4.17
C VAL A 85 -12.01 15.49 -3.06
N HIS A 86 -12.45 16.73 -3.33
CA HIS A 86 -13.15 17.55 -2.36
C HIS A 86 -14.44 16.87 -1.87
N ARG A 87 -15.29 16.42 -2.80
CA ARG A 87 -16.53 15.73 -2.46
C ARG A 87 -16.28 14.48 -1.60
N LEU A 88 -15.31 13.65 -1.97
CA LEU A 88 -14.97 12.45 -1.20
C LEU A 88 -14.41 12.78 0.19
N ARG A 89 -13.66 13.87 0.32
CA ARG A 89 -13.19 14.36 1.63
C ARG A 89 -14.36 14.73 2.53
N ASP A 90 -15.33 15.50 2.01
CA ASP A 90 -16.50 15.90 2.77
C ASP A 90 -17.35 14.69 3.17
N GLU A 91 -17.62 13.78 2.22
CA GLU A 91 -18.33 12.53 2.47
C GLU A 91 -17.64 11.72 3.58
N TYR A 92 -16.32 11.53 3.49
CA TYR A 92 -15.55 10.84 4.53
C TYR A 92 -15.67 11.54 5.89
N MET A 93 -15.49 12.87 5.96
CA MET A 93 -15.54 13.61 7.22
C MET A 93 -16.89 13.47 7.92
N THR A 94 -17.99 13.51 7.15
CA THR A 94 -19.34 13.31 7.70
C THR A 94 -19.54 11.90 8.26
N LEU A 95 -19.09 10.88 7.53
CA LEU A 95 -19.18 9.48 7.96
C LEU A 95 -18.28 9.22 9.17
N HIS A 96 -17.04 9.72 9.14
CA HIS A 96 -16.07 9.57 10.21
C HIS A 96 -16.54 10.25 11.50
N LYS A 97 -17.17 11.42 11.42
CA LYS A 97 -17.78 12.08 12.59
C LYS A 97 -18.87 11.20 13.22
N ARG A 98 -19.82 10.71 12.40
CA ARG A 98 -20.89 9.83 12.87
C ARG A 98 -20.35 8.53 13.48
N TRP A 99 -19.34 7.95 12.85
CA TRP A 99 -18.65 6.76 13.34
C TRP A 99 -18.03 7.02 14.71
N ARG A 100 -17.29 8.12 14.89
CA ARG A 100 -16.68 8.46 16.18
C ARG A 100 -17.72 8.69 17.28
N GLU A 101 -18.81 9.38 16.98
CA GLU A 101 -19.92 9.55 17.93
C GLU A 101 -20.54 8.20 18.33
N HIS A 102 -20.70 7.29 17.38
CA HIS A 102 -21.20 5.95 17.63
C HIS A 102 -20.24 5.11 18.49
N CYS A 103 -18.94 5.11 18.18
CA CYS A 103 -17.92 4.44 19.00
C CYS A 103 -17.91 4.98 20.42
N ALA A 104 -17.91 6.30 20.61
CA ALA A 104 -17.96 6.91 21.94
C ALA A 104 -19.19 6.46 22.74
N LYS A 105 -20.35 6.34 22.08
CA LYS A 105 -21.57 5.82 22.72
C LYS A 105 -21.42 4.36 23.15
N LEU A 106 -20.81 3.51 22.33
CA LEU A 106 -20.56 2.12 22.70
C LEU A 106 -19.56 2.01 23.87
N ASP A 107 -18.52 2.85 23.88
CA ASP A 107 -17.54 2.89 24.96
C ASP A 107 -18.19 3.31 26.29
N GLU A 108 -19.11 4.28 26.27
CA GLU A 108 -19.87 4.68 27.47
C GLU A 108 -20.80 3.56 27.97
N VAL A 109 -21.43 2.80 27.06
CA VAL A 109 -22.25 1.63 27.44
C VAL A 109 -21.38 0.53 28.04
N ALA A 110 -20.21 0.24 27.45
CA ALA A 110 -19.27 -0.74 27.98
C ALA A 110 -18.74 -0.33 29.37
N LYS A 111 -18.39 0.94 29.56
CA LYS A 111 -17.99 1.48 30.87
C LYS A 111 -19.10 1.37 31.91
N ALA A 112 -20.34 1.71 31.55
CA ALA A 112 -21.48 1.60 32.45
C ALA A 112 -21.73 0.15 32.86
N SER A 113 -21.68 -0.79 31.92
CA SER A 113 -21.80 -2.23 32.19
C SER A 113 -20.69 -2.74 33.11
N ALA A 114 -19.44 -2.34 32.87
CA ALA A 114 -18.31 -2.71 33.74
C ALA A 114 -18.45 -2.14 35.16
N LEU A 115 -18.96 -0.90 35.30
CA LEU A 115 -19.22 -0.30 36.60
C LEU A 115 -20.36 -1.01 37.36
N GLU A 116 -21.42 -1.41 36.64
CA GLU A 116 -22.53 -2.19 37.20
C GLU A 116 -22.07 -3.57 37.66
N GLU A 117 -21.26 -4.26 36.86
CA GLU A 117 -20.67 -5.56 37.21
C GLU A 117 -19.74 -5.45 38.43
N ALA A 118 -18.90 -4.41 38.49
CA ALA A 118 -18.04 -4.13 39.64
C ALA A 118 -18.86 -3.83 40.91
N ALA A 119 -19.96 -3.07 40.79
CA ALA A 119 -20.86 -2.78 41.90
C ALA A 119 -21.65 -4.01 42.38
N ALA A 120 -22.11 -4.86 41.46
CA ALA A 120 -22.77 -6.13 41.78
C ALA A 120 -21.82 -7.09 42.51
N THR A 121 -20.55 -7.12 42.11
CA THR A 121 -19.49 -7.93 42.73
C THR A 121 -19.14 -7.38 44.12
N ALA A 122 -19.03 -6.06 44.27
CA ALA A 122 -18.80 -5.40 45.56
C ALA A 122 -20.01 -5.51 46.52
N GLY A 123 -21.24 -5.61 46.00
CA GLY A 123 -22.44 -5.79 46.81
C GLY A 123 -22.57 -7.18 47.44
N ARG A 124 -21.95 -8.21 46.84
CA ARG A 124 -21.98 -9.61 47.34
C ARG A 124 -21.09 -9.84 48.56
N THR A 125 -20.08 -9.00 48.82
CA THR A 125 -19.09 -9.29 49.87
C THR A 125 -19.48 -8.87 51.29
N THR A 126 -20.58 -8.11 51.52
CA THR A 126 -20.73 -7.46 52.85
C THR A 126 -21.93 -7.89 53.69
N ARG A 127 -22.99 -8.55 53.20
CA ARG A 127 -24.16 -8.80 54.09
C ARG A 127 -24.95 -10.07 53.76
N ARG A 128 -24.39 -11.24 54.09
CA ARG A 128 -25.05 -12.39 54.77
C ARG A 128 -24.23 -13.69 54.58
N SER A 129 -23.59 -14.11 55.67
CA SER A 129 -23.43 -15.50 56.14
C SER A 129 -23.79 -16.67 55.21
N THR A 130 -22.85 -17.62 55.14
CA THR A 130 -23.07 -19.07 54.99
C THR A 130 -23.66 -19.56 53.68
N ALA A 131 -22.83 -19.64 52.64
CA ALA A 131 -22.92 -20.69 51.62
C ALA A 131 -21.49 -21.11 51.25
N LEU A 132 -21.10 -22.30 51.70
CA LEU A 132 -19.88 -23.01 51.31
C LEU A 132 -19.71 -22.98 49.79
N GLY A 133 -18.63 -22.39 49.27
CA GLY A 133 -18.27 -22.55 47.85
C GLY A 133 -17.11 -21.68 47.36
N ASP A 134 -16.92 -20.51 47.95
CA ASP A 134 -15.98 -19.50 47.45
C ASP A 134 -14.84 -19.20 48.44
N ALA A 135 -14.29 -20.25 49.03
CA ALA A 135 -13.05 -20.16 49.80
C ALA A 135 -12.14 -21.25 49.28
N VAL A 136 -11.05 -20.84 48.65
CA VAL A 136 -9.98 -21.73 48.17
C VAL A 136 -9.46 -22.53 49.36
N ARG A 137 -9.66 -23.85 49.38
CA ARG A 137 -9.38 -24.71 50.53
C ARG A 137 -7.94 -25.23 50.53
N SER A 138 -7.21 -25.08 49.43
CA SER A 138 -5.80 -25.46 49.31
C SER A 138 -5.04 -24.65 48.25
N ASP A 139 -3.71 -24.60 48.37
CA ASP A 139 -2.83 -23.95 47.39
C ASP A 139 -2.99 -24.56 45.99
N LEU A 140 -3.24 -25.87 45.91
CA LEU A 140 -3.53 -26.57 44.65
C LEU A 140 -4.84 -26.09 44.00
N GLU A 141 -5.89 -25.86 44.80
CA GLU A 141 -7.14 -25.30 44.28
C GLU A 141 -6.92 -23.84 43.81
N MET A 142 -6.04 -23.09 44.48
CA MET A 142 -5.65 -21.75 44.05
C MET A 142 -4.99 -21.78 42.67
N GLU A 143 -4.00 -22.65 42.49
CA GLU A 143 -3.31 -22.82 41.21
C GLU A 143 -4.25 -23.27 40.09
N GLN A 144 -5.19 -24.18 40.39
CA GLN A 144 -6.20 -24.62 39.42
C GLN A 144 -7.14 -23.50 38.99
N ILE A 145 -7.58 -22.65 39.93
CA ILE A 145 -8.43 -21.50 39.61
C ILE A 145 -7.65 -20.47 38.77
N ILE A 146 -6.39 -20.19 39.12
CA ILE A 146 -5.53 -19.27 38.35
C ILE A 146 -5.29 -19.82 36.94
N ALA A 147 -4.99 -21.12 36.81
CA ALA A 147 -4.80 -21.76 35.51
C ALA A 147 -6.08 -21.75 34.66
N SER A 148 -7.24 -22.00 35.28
CA SER A 148 -8.54 -21.92 34.60
C SER A 148 -8.85 -20.49 34.14
N LEU A 149 -8.61 -19.49 34.99
CA LEU A 149 -8.85 -18.08 34.68
C LEU A 149 -7.93 -17.58 33.56
N GLY A 150 -6.66 -18.00 33.57
CA GLY A 150 -5.72 -17.70 32.48
C GLY A 150 -6.18 -18.32 31.15
N ASN A 151 -6.71 -19.54 31.18
CA ASN A 151 -7.21 -20.22 29.99
C ASN A 151 -8.52 -19.61 29.47
N GLU A 152 -9.39 -19.14 30.38
CA GLU A 152 -10.61 -18.39 30.07
C GLU A 152 -10.26 -17.04 29.43
N GLU A 153 -9.27 -16.31 29.95
CA GLU A 153 -8.80 -15.05 29.34
C GLU A 153 -8.18 -15.26 27.94
N LEU A 154 -7.49 -16.39 27.75
CA LEU A 154 -6.90 -16.80 26.46
C LEU A 154 -7.95 -17.22 25.42
N THR A 155 -9.17 -17.59 25.84
CA THR A 155 -10.22 -18.10 24.95
C THR A 155 -11.42 -17.17 24.84
N ASP A 156 -11.57 -16.21 25.75
CA ASP A 156 -12.63 -15.21 25.70
C ASP A 156 -12.47 -14.31 24.47
N ALA A 157 -13.53 -14.26 23.68
CA ALA A 157 -13.62 -13.45 22.48
C ALA A 157 -13.40 -11.96 22.76
N ASN A 158 -13.85 -11.45 23.91
CA ASN A 158 -13.68 -10.03 24.26
C ASN A 158 -12.20 -9.70 24.51
N HIS A 159 -11.51 -10.48 25.34
CA HIS A 159 -10.08 -10.30 25.62
C HIS A 159 -9.22 -10.51 24.38
N LEU A 160 -9.51 -11.54 23.58
CA LEU A 160 -8.82 -11.79 22.31
C LEU A 160 -9.04 -10.64 21.31
N SER A 161 -10.26 -10.10 21.24
CA SER A 161 -10.56 -8.98 20.33
C SER A 161 -9.81 -7.71 20.70
N ALA A 162 -9.68 -7.41 22.01
CA ALA A 162 -8.94 -6.24 22.48
C ALA A 162 -7.44 -6.36 22.19
N ARG A 163 -6.85 -7.55 22.39
CA ARG A 163 -5.42 -7.80 22.12
C ARG A 163 -5.08 -7.84 20.63
N ASN A 164 -6.01 -8.32 19.80
CA ASN A 164 -5.81 -8.47 18.36
C ASN A 164 -6.41 -7.31 17.53
N ALA A 165 -6.91 -6.25 18.17
CA ALA A 165 -7.47 -5.10 17.49
C ALA A 165 -6.37 -4.38 16.69
N ALA A 166 -6.52 -4.30 15.37
CA ALA A 166 -5.61 -3.56 14.53
C ALA A 166 -5.78 -2.05 14.77
N THR A 167 -4.68 -1.35 15.07
CA THR A 167 -4.67 0.12 15.09
C THR A 167 -4.74 0.63 13.65
N ILE A 168 -5.90 1.13 13.24
CA ILE A 168 -6.09 1.74 11.93
C ILE A 168 -5.59 3.19 12.01
N PRO A 169 -4.56 3.58 11.24
CA PRO A 169 -4.07 4.95 11.23
C PRO A 169 -5.12 5.92 10.68
N ASP A 170 -5.12 7.16 11.20
CA ASP A 170 -6.00 8.21 10.68
C ASP A 170 -5.67 8.52 9.21
N MET A 171 -6.70 8.82 8.43
CA MET A 171 -6.53 9.17 7.03
C MET A 171 -5.99 10.60 6.88
N ILE A 172 -4.66 10.71 7.00
CA ILE A 172 -3.88 11.95 6.92
C ILE A 172 -4.11 12.78 5.65
N SER A 173 -4.51 12.14 4.55
CA SER A 173 -4.80 12.81 3.27
C SER A 173 -6.08 13.66 3.30
N VAL A 174 -6.95 13.44 4.29
CA VAL A 174 -8.16 14.23 4.50
C VAL A 174 -7.92 15.36 5.50
N THR A 175 -7.12 15.15 6.54
CA THR A 175 -6.85 16.15 7.59
C THR A 175 -5.72 17.11 7.23
N ASN A 176 -4.63 16.61 6.66
CA ASN A 176 -3.39 17.38 6.46
C ASN A 176 -3.17 17.79 4.99
N GLY A 177 -4.08 17.39 4.09
CA GLY A 177 -4.02 17.77 2.68
C GLY A 177 -3.13 16.87 1.83
N SER A 178 -2.35 17.48 0.92
CA SER A 178 -1.35 16.75 0.13
C SER A 178 -0.19 16.40 1.04
N VAL A 179 -0.13 15.15 1.49
CA VAL A 179 1.07 14.63 2.12
C VAL A 179 2.10 14.46 1.00
N ASP A 180 3.26 15.07 1.16
CA ASP A 180 4.39 14.85 0.25
C ASP A 180 4.85 13.40 0.42
N TYR A 181 4.19 12.50 -0.29
CA TYR A 181 4.68 11.14 -0.46
C TYR A 181 5.92 11.25 -1.34
N LEU A 182 7.10 11.14 -0.71
CA LEU A 182 8.29 10.79 -1.45
C LEU A 182 8.05 9.36 -1.97
N TYR A 183 8.00 9.21 -3.29
CA TYR A 183 8.07 7.88 -3.89
C TYR A 183 9.43 7.32 -3.51
N ASP A 184 9.46 6.43 -2.52
CA ASP A 184 10.65 5.67 -2.19
C ASP A 184 10.84 4.64 -3.30
N ASP A 185 11.68 4.99 -4.26
CA ASP A 185 12.01 4.10 -5.36
C ASP A 185 12.85 2.94 -4.81
N THR A 186 12.18 1.86 -4.43
CA THR A 186 12.82 0.62 -3.96
C THR A 186 13.60 -0.11 -5.06
N ASN A 187 13.92 0.54 -6.18
CA ASN A 187 14.72 -0.02 -7.26
C ASN A 187 16.15 -0.40 -6.82
N ASN A 188 16.53 -0.21 -5.54
CA ASN A 188 17.83 -0.56 -4.99
C ASN A 188 18.97 -0.10 -5.89
N ILE A 189 18.82 1.10 -6.45
CA ILE A 189 19.83 1.68 -7.33
C ILE A 189 21.02 1.97 -6.44
N VAL A 190 22.13 1.30 -6.75
CA VAL A 190 23.40 1.51 -6.08
C VAL A 190 24.17 2.52 -6.91
N ASP A 191 24.13 3.79 -6.49
CA ASP A 191 24.81 4.90 -7.19
C ASP A 191 26.34 4.76 -7.17
N ASP A 192 26.89 4.23 -6.07
CA ASP A 192 28.31 3.93 -5.93
C ASP A 192 28.51 2.47 -5.51
N PRO A 193 28.65 1.55 -6.49
CA PRO A 193 28.85 0.13 -6.22
C PRO A 193 30.11 -0.15 -5.39
N ILE A 194 31.15 0.67 -5.52
CA ILE A 194 32.43 0.42 -4.84
C ILE A 194 32.26 0.65 -3.35
N ASN A 195 31.61 1.74 -2.95
CA ASN A 195 31.37 2.03 -1.54
C ASN A 195 30.24 1.18 -0.95
N PHE A 196 29.19 0.90 -1.73
CA PHE A 196 28.06 0.10 -1.24
C PHE A 196 28.43 -1.36 -0.97
N TYR A 197 29.25 -1.96 -1.85
CA TYR A 197 29.79 -3.31 -1.64
C TYR A 197 31.16 -3.29 -0.95
N ALA A 198 31.68 -2.12 -0.56
CA ALA A 198 32.84 -2.08 0.30
C ALA A 198 32.48 -2.78 1.61
N PRO A 199 33.32 -3.69 2.12
CA PRO A 199 33.13 -4.26 3.44
C PRO A 199 33.41 -3.20 4.51
N ASN A 200 32.47 -2.27 4.71
CA ASN A 200 32.48 -1.29 5.82
C ASN A 200 32.18 -1.96 7.18
N THR A 201 32.20 -3.29 7.23
CA THR A 201 31.93 -4.10 8.42
C THR A 201 33.19 -4.38 9.24
N GLY A 202 34.37 -3.90 8.82
CA GLY A 202 35.64 -4.26 9.46
C GLY A 202 36.00 -5.75 9.30
N LEU A 203 35.32 -6.47 8.39
CA LEU A 203 35.56 -7.89 8.13
C LEU A 203 36.91 -8.15 7.42
N ASP A 204 37.52 -7.13 6.84
CA ASP A 204 38.90 -7.18 6.35
C ASP A 204 39.94 -6.80 7.44
N ASP A 205 39.49 -6.32 8.60
CA ASP A 205 40.34 -5.83 9.71
C ASP A 205 40.50 -6.86 10.84
N TRP A 206 40.48 -8.16 10.53
CA TRP A 206 40.70 -9.18 11.57
C TRP A 206 42.13 -9.11 12.11
N THR A 207 42.25 -8.85 13.40
CA THR A 207 43.53 -8.95 14.10
C THR A 207 44.06 -10.38 14.05
N GLU A 208 45.37 -10.57 14.21
CA GLU A 208 45.96 -11.91 14.18
C GLU A 208 45.44 -12.75 15.36
N GLU A 209 45.18 -12.09 16.49
CA GLU A 209 44.61 -12.67 17.69
C GLU A 209 43.18 -13.19 17.47
N GLU A 210 42.32 -12.41 16.81
CA GLU A 210 40.95 -12.83 16.49
C GLU A 210 40.93 -14.00 15.51
N ARG A 211 41.83 -13.99 14.52
CA ARG A 211 41.97 -15.11 13.57
C ARG A 211 42.36 -16.40 14.28
N GLN A 212 43.28 -16.31 15.24
CA GLN A 212 43.71 -17.45 16.03
C GLN A 212 42.57 -18.01 16.90
N ILE A 213 41.83 -17.13 17.59
CA ILE A 213 40.67 -17.53 18.41
C ILE A 213 39.61 -18.21 17.56
N PHE A 214 39.30 -17.66 16.37
CA PHE A 214 38.35 -18.28 15.45
C PHE A 214 38.80 -19.66 14.99
N LEU A 215 40.07 -19.85 14.64
CA LEU A 215 40.60 -21.16 14.25
C LEU A 215 40.49 -22.19 15.38
N GLU A 216 40.82 -21.79 16.61
CA GLU A 216 40.72 -22.67 17.78
C GLU A 216 39.27 -23.06 18.08
N GLN A 217 38.35 -22.09 18.07
CA GLN A 217 36.93 -22.36 18.27
C GLN A 217 36.31 -23.14 17.11
N PHE A 218 36.78 -22.93 15.88
CA PHE A 218 36.31 -23.68 14.71
C PHE A 218 36.72 -25.16 14.75
N VAL A 219 37.88 -25.49 15.32
CA VAL A 219 38.30 -26.89 15.54
C VAL A 219 37.37 -27.58 16.55
N ILE A 220 36.94 -26.86 17.59
CA ILE A 220 36.04 -27.38 18.63
C ILE A 220 34.60 -27.48 18.11
N HIS A 221 34.14 -26.48 17.35
CA HIS A 221 32.76 -26.31 16.90
C HIS A 221 32.65 -26.16 15.36
N PRO A 222 32.94 -27.20 14.58
CA PRO A 222 33.03 -27.09 13.12
C PRO A 222 31.72 -26.61 12.49
N LYS A 223 31.80 -25.51 11.72
CA LYS A 223 30.69 -24.89 10.98
C LYS A 223 29.51 -24.39 11.85
N GLN A 224 29.73 -24.19 13.15
CA GLN A 224 28.74 -23.61 14.05
C GLN A 224 29.04 -22.12 14.32
N PHE A 225 28.89 -21.28 13.28
CA PHE A 225 29.23 -19.85 13.30
C PHE A 225 28.39 -18.96 14.23
N GLY A 226 27.34 -19.50 14.87
CA GLY A 226 26.60 -18.77 15.90
C GLY A 226 27.18 -18.93 17.31
N ILE A 227 28.10 -19.87 17.49
CA ILE A 227 28.77 -20.19 18.76
C ILE A 227 30.23 -19.71 18.74
N ILE A 228 30.87 -19.76 17.57
CA ILE A 228 32.18 -19.16 17.28
C ILE A 228 32.01 -17.64 17.17
#